data_AF-X1BBT9-F1
#
_entry.id   AF-X1BBT9-F1
#
_cell.length_a   1.000
_cell.length_b   1.000
_cell.length_c   1.000
_cell.angle_alpha   90.00
_cell.angle_beta   90.00
_cell.angle_gamma   90.00
#
_symmetry.space_group_name_H-M   'P 1'
#
loop_
_entity.id
_entity.type
_entity.pdbx_description
1 polymer ?
#
loop_
_entity_poly.entity_id
_entity_poly.type
_entity_poly.pdbx_seq_one_letter_code
_entity_poly.pdbx_strand_id
1 'polypeptide(L)'
;PFKDKGPLEIVKECFINLHSKAKVILKVRGFINSENIGMSEEELVKQIKKISSGKCIEDYYEFKDIRMILEDDLFKNFREKLDHTDYEEEKKMQMREIAIKAMMETKL
;
A
#
# COMPACT_ATOMS: atom_id res chain seq x y z
N PRO A 1 -3.52 0.69 -2.13
CA PRO A 1 -3.81 1.82 -3.04
C PRO A 1 -5.29 2.12 -3.31
N PHE A 2 -6.18 1.11 -3.34
CA PHE A 2 -7.62 1.27 -3.60
C PHE A 2 -8.51 0.88 -2.41
N LYS A 3 -7.91 0.69 -1.23
CA LYS A 3 -8.66 0.42 0.01
C LYS A 3 -9.00 1.75 0.68
N ASP A 4 -10.17 1.83 1.30
CA ASP A 4 -10.65 3.05 1.97
C ASP A 4 -9.82 3.45 3.21
N LYS A 5 -9.09 2.50 3.82
CA LYS A 5 -8.26 2.76 5.00
C LYS A 5 -6.85 3.19 4.63
N GLY A 6 -6.38 4.26 5.26
CA GLY A 6 -5.03 4.79 5.08
C GLY A 6 -3.96 3.86 5.66
N PRO A 7 -2.73 3.85 5.12
CA PRO A 7 -1.66 2.95 5.58
C PRO A 7 -1.30 3.16 7.06
N LEU A 8 -1.36 4.40 7.55
CA LEU A 8 -1.08 4.72 8.95
C LEU A 8 -2.17 4.24 9.91
N GLU A 9 -3.43 4.25 9.48
CA GLU A 9 -4.55 3.78 10.29
C GLU A 9 -4.44 2.28 10.52
N ILE A 10 -4.13 1.53 9.46
CA ILE A 10 -3.87 0.08 9.52
C ILE A 10 -2.78 -0.22 10.54
N VAL A 11 -1.67 0.53 10.51
CA VAL A 11 -0.56 0.35 11.47
C VAL A 11 -1.01 0.71 12.89
N LYS A 12 -1.73 1.81 13.10
CA LYS A 12 -2.22 2.20 14.44
C LYS A 12 -3.15 1.15 15.04
N GLU A 13 -4.10 0.64 14.26
CA GLU A 13 -5.03 -0.42 14.68
C GLU A 13 -4.26 -1.68 15.13
N CYS A 14 -3.20 -2.05 14.41
CA CYS A 14 -2.34 -3.17 14.81
C CYS A 14 -1.68 -2.94 16.17
N PHE A 15 -1.22 -1.72 16.47
CA PHE A 15 -0.49 -1.42 17.72
C PHE A 15 -1.40 -1.16 18.93
N ILE A 16 -2.63 -0.69 18.73
CA ILE A 16 -3.62 -0.46 19.80
C ILE A 16 -3.98 -1.78 20.48
N ASN A 17 -4.10 -2.86 19.72
CA ASN A 17 -4.49 -4.18 20.21
C ASN A 17 -3.35 -4.98 20.86
N LEU A 18 -2.13 -4.41 20.94
CA LEU A 18 -0.98 -5.10 21.52
C LEU A 18 -0.92 -4.93 23.04
N HIS A 19 -0.67 -6.05 23.72
CA HIS A 19 -0.38 -6.06 25.15
C HIS A 19 0.77 -5.09 25.51
N SER A 20 0.71 -4.46 26.68
CA SER A 20 1.65 -3.41 27.10
C SER A 20 3.11 -3.83 27.11
N LYS A 21 3.39 -5.12 27.40
CA LYS A 21 4.72 -5.73 27.41
C LYS A 21 5.11 -6.43 26.10
N ALA A 22 4.23 -6.45 25.10
CA ALA A 22 4.52 -7.11 23.83
C ALA A 22 5.63 -6.37 23.08
N LYS A 23 6.51 -7.15 22.46
CA LYS A 23 7.49 -6.68 21.50
C LYS A 23 7.16 -7.29 20.15
N VAL A 24 7.30 -6.51 19.08
CA VAL A 24 6.85 -6.92 17.75
C VAL A 24 7.96 -6.79 16.71
N ILE A 25 7.92 -7.72 15.76
CA ILE A 25 8.59 -7.60 14.48
C ILE A 25 7.55 -7.06 13.51
N LEU A 26 7.80 -5.88 12.95
CA LEU A 26 6.85 -5.21 12.06
C LEU A 26 7.27 -5.43 10.61
N LYS A 27 6.40 -6.04 9.82
CA LYS A 27 6.56 -6.16 8.37
C LYS A 27 5.43 -5.43 7.66
N VAL A 28 5.76 -4.36 6.94
CA VAL A 28 4.80 -3.58 6.14
C VAL A 28 5.06 -3.84 4.66
N ARG A 29 4.08 -4.40 3.95
CA ARG A 29 4.21 -4.79 2.54
C ARG A 29 3.09 -4.17 1.72
N GLY A 30 3.32 -4.08 0.41
CA GLY A 30 2.27 -3.78 -0.57
C GLY A 30 2.55 -2.50 -1.34
N PHE A 31 1.50 -1.73 -1.61
CA PHE A 31 1.58 -0.62 -2.54
C PHE A 31 0.88 0.63 -2.00
N ILE A 32 1.57 1.76 -2.13
CA ILE A 32 1.05 3.08 -1.77
C ILE A 32 0.90 3.93 -3.03
N ASN A 33 -0.06 4.84 -3.03
CA ASN A 33 -0.12 5.91 -4.00
C ASN A 33 0.22 7.20 -3.24
N SER A 34 1.50 7.62 -3.28
CA SER A 34 1.98 8.74 -2.48
C SER A 34 1.26 10.06 -2.76
N GLU A 35 0.79 10.24 -4.00
CA GLU A 35 0.01 11.41 -4.42
C GLU A 35 -1.34 11.43 -3.70
N ASN A 36 -2.06 10.30 -3.71
CA ASN A 36 -3.35 10.19 -3.05
C ASN A 36 -3.25 10.32 -1.53
N ILE A 37 -2.18 9.79 -0.91
CA ILE A 37 -1.99 9.89 0.55
C ILE A 37 -1.27 11.17 0.99
N GLY A 38 -0.80 12.00 0.06
CA GLY A 38 -0.09 13.25 0.35
C GLY A 38 1.26 13.08 1.09
N MET A 39 1.88 11.90 1.03
CA MET A 39 3.14 11.62 1.73
C MET A 39 4.02 10.65 0.93
N SER A 40 5.34 10.88 0.95
CA SER A 40 6.33 9.99 0.33
C SER A 40 6.51 8.68 1.11
N GLU A 41 7.15 7.69 0.49
CA GLU A 41 7.53 6.45 1.18
C GLU A 41 8.36 6.72 2.44
N GLU A 42 9.34 7.64 2.33
CA GLU A 42 10.21 8.01 3.45
C GLU A 42 9.43 8.63 4.62
N GLU A 43 8.48 9.51 4.32
CA GLU A 43 7.64 10.14 5.34
C GLU A 43 6.71 9.11 6.00
N LEU A 44 6.15 8.19 5.21
CA LEU A 44 5.35 7.09 5.73
C LEU A 44 6.18 6.21 6.69
N VAL A 45 7.42 5.85 6.32
CA VAL A 45 8.33 5.10 7.21
C VAL A 45 8.59 5.88 8.50
N LYS A 46 8.89 7.17 8.43
CA LYS A 46 9.13 8.02 9.62
C LYS A 46 7.93 8.01 10.55
N GLN A 47 6.72 8.13 10.02
CA GLN A 47 5.49 8.12 10.82
C GLN A 47 5.21 6.74 11.42
N ILE A 48 5.44 5.66 10.68
CA ILE A 48 5.32 4.30 11.22
C ILE A 48 6.30 4.08 12.37
N LYS A 49 7.56 4.51 12.24
CA LYS A 49 8.56 4.43 13.31
C LYS A 49 8.15 5.20 14.57
N LYS A 50 7.49 6.34 14.41
CA LYS A 50 6.92 7.09 15.55
C LYS A 50 5.83 6.29 16.26
N ILE A 51 4.95 5.62 15.52
CA ILE A 51 3.87 4.78 16.07
C ILE A 51 4.43 3.54 16.77
N SER A 52 5.45 2.90 16.19
CA SER A 52 6.02 1.66 16.68
C SER A 52 7.11 1.83 17.74
N SER A 53 7.50 3.09 18.03
CA SER A 53 8.56 3.44 18.97
C SER A 53 8.37 2.77 20.33
N GLY A 54 9.42 2.11 20.82
CA GLY A 54 9.44 1.44 22.12
C GLY A 54 8.83 0.02 22.14
N LYS A 55 8.09 -0.39 21.10
CA LYS A 55 7.51 -1.75 20.98
C LYS A 55 8.08 -2.57 19.82
N CYS A 56 8.59 -1.91 18.77
CA CYS A 56 9.24 -2.58 17.64
C CYS A 56 10.67 -2.99 17.98
N ILE A 57 11.02 -4.25 17.74
CA ILE A 57 12.43 -4.72 17.80
C ILE A 57 13.06 -4.66 16.40
N GLU A 58 12.31 -5.07 15.38
CA GLU A 58 12.75 -5.07 13.99
C GLU A 58 11.63 -4.53 13.11
N ASP A 59 12.01 -3.80 12.06
CA ASP A 59 11.10 -3.32 11.04
C ASP A 59 11.57 -3.68 9.62
N TYR A 60 10.62 -4.08 8.78
CA TYR A 60 10.85 -4.42 7.38
C TYR A 60 9.80 -3.72 6.52
N TYR A 61 10.27 -2.85 5.63
CA TYR A 61 9.42 -2.08 4.73
C TYR A 61 9.61 -2.59 3.29
N GLU A 62 8.64 -3.37 2.83
CA GLU A 62 8.57 -3.94 1.48
C GLU A 62 7.34 -3.39 0.74
N PHE A 63 7.16 -2.08 0.79
CA PHE A 63 6.15 -1.41 0.00
C PHE A 63 6.79 -0.51 -1.05
N LYS A 64 6.06 -0.31 -2.14
CA LYS A 64 6.47 0.56 -3.23
C LYS A 64 5.36 1.50 -3.65
N ASP A 65 5.77 2.66 -4.11
CA ASP A 65 4.92 3.68 -4.67
C ASP A 65 4.54 3.31 -6.10
N ILE A 66 3.24 3.25 -6.35
CA ILE A 66 2.70 2.81 -7.64
C ILE A 66 2.51 3.95 -8.63
N ARG A 67 2.88 5.20 -8.30
CA ARG A 67 2.78 6.33 -9.24
C ARG A 67 3.32 5.99 -10.63
N MET A 68 4.51 5.37 -10.71
CA MET A 68 5.12 4.96 -11.98
C MET A 68 4.27 3.96 -12.79
N ILE A 69 3.42 3.16 -12.14
CA ILE A 69 2.48 2.26 -12.81
C ILE A 69 1.19 2.99 -13.16
N LEU A 70 0.69 3.85 -12.27
CA LEU A 70 -0.52 4.62 -12.51
C LEU A 70 -0.37 5.60 -13.69
N GLU A 71 0.85 6.11 -13.90
CA GLU A 71 1.22 6.99 -14.99
C GLU A 71 1.60 6.26 -16.27
N ASP A 72 1.77 4.94 -16.23
CA ASP A 72 2.15 4.12 -17.38
C ASP A 72 1.01 4.04 -18.41
N ASP A 73 1.32 4.29 -19.68
CA ASP A 73 0.32 4.33 -20.76
C ASP A 73 -0.34 2.96 -20.99
N LEU A 74 0.39 1.86 -20.81
CA LEU A 74 -0.19 0.52 -20.92
C LEU A 74 -1.20 0.29 -19.80
N PHE A 75 -0.86 0.69 -18.56
CA PHE A 75 -1.76 0.54 -17.43
C PHE A 75 -2.99 1.46 -17.53
N LYS A 76 -2.83 2.70 -18.01
CA LYS A 76 -3.93 3.62 -18.29
C LYS A 76 -4.91 3.04 -19.31
N ASN A 77 -4.41 2.53 -20.42
CA ASN A 77 -5.21 1.87 -21.45
C ASN A 77 -5.94 0.64 -20.92
N PHE A 78 -5.28 -0.17 -20.08
CA PHE A 78 -5.91 -1.30 -19.40
C PHE A 78 -7.06 -0.85 -18.49
N ARG A 79 -6.83 0.17 -17.67
CA ARG A 79 -7.82 0.70 -16.73
C ARG A 79 -9.04 1.25 -17.47
N GLU A 80 -8.82 2.05 -18.51
CA GLU A 80 -9.90 2.61 -19.32
C GLU A 80 -10.77 1.49 -19.93
N LYS A 81 -10.15 0.47 -20.52
CA LYS A 81 -10.89 -0.69 -21.05
C LYS A 81 -11.66 -1.43 -19.96
N LEU A 82 -11.07 -1.61 -18.79
CA LEU A 82 -11.71 -2.28 -17.66
C LEU A 82 -12.93 -1.51 -17.13
N ASP A 83 -12.87 -0.17 -17.15
CA ASP A 83 -13.95 0.68 -16.66
C ASP A 83 -15.22 0.56 -17.52
N HIS A 84 -15.07 0.29 -18.82
CA HIS A 84 -16.16 0.07 -19.77
C HIS A 84 -16.73 -1.36 -19.76
N THR A 85 -16.25 -2.24 -18.89
CA THR A 85 -16.81 -3.60 -18.73
C THR A 85 -18.02 -3.61 -17.80
N ASP A 86 -18.86 -4.63 -17.94
CA ASP A 86 -20.01 -4.93 -17.09
C ASP A 86 -19.65 -5.70 -15.81
N TYR A 87 -18.35 -5.86 -15.51
CA TYR A 87 -17.90 -6.50 -14.29
C TYR A 87 -18.27 -5.69 -13.05
N GLU A 88 -18.57 -6.40 -11.96
CA GLU A 88 -18.75 -5.80 -10.65
C GLU A 88 -17.48 -5.06 -10.20
N GLU A 89 -17.66 -3.98 -9.44
CA GLU A 89 -16.55 -3.12 -9.01
C GLU A 89 -15.50 -3.88 -8.18
N GLU A 90 -15.90 -4.87 -7.38
CA GLU A 90 -14.96 -5.73 -6.66
C GLU A 90 -14.04 -6.50 -7.63
N LYS A 91 -14.61 -7.06 -8.70
CA LYS A 91 -13.84 -7.78 -9.71
C LYS A 91 -12.90 -6.84 -10.47
N LYS A 92 -13.37 -5.64 -10.84
CA LYS A 92 -12.50 -4.62 -11.45
C LYS A 92 -11.35 -4.23 -10.51
N MET A 93 -11.62 -4.06 -9.22
CA MET A 93 -10.59 -3.76 -8.21
C MET A 93 -9.53 -4.89 -8.15
N GLN A 94 -9.95 -6.15 -8.08
CA GLN A 94 -9.03 -7.30 -8.07
C GLN A 94 -8.15 -7.33 -9.34
N MET A 95 -8.74 -7.09 -10.51
CA MET A 95 -8.01 -7.05 -11.78
C MET A 95 -6.96 -5.93 -11.80
N ARG A 96 -7.29 -4.74 -11.29
CA ARG A 96 -6.34 -3.63 -11.14
C ARG A 96 -5.19 -4.00 -10.19
N GLU A 97 -5.48 -4.65 -9.06
CA GLU A 97 -4.43 -5.07 -8.12
C GLU A 97 -3.46 -6.09 -8.71
N ILE A 98 -3.97 -7.06 -9.49
CA ILE A 98 -3.14 -8.06 -10.17
C ILE A 98 -2.25 -7.39 -11.21
N ALA A 99 -2.81 -6.51 -12.04
CA ALA A 99 -2.06 -5.80 -13.06
C ALA A 99 -0.94 -4.92 -12.45
N ILE A 100 -1.23 -4.21 -11.36
CA ILE A 100 -0.20 -3.43 -10.63
C ILE A 100 0.93 -4.34 -10.14
N LYS A 101 0.61 -5.47 -9.49
CA LYS A 101 1.61 -6.42 -9.00
C LYS A 101 2.53 -6.89 -10.12
N ALA A 102 1.93 -7.35 -11.22
CA ALA A 102 2.68 -7.87 -12.37
C ALA A 102 3.60 -6.80 -12.98
N MET A 103 3.10 -5.58 -13.21
CA MET A 103 3.90 -4.51 -13.81
C MET A 103 5.00 -4.00 -12.86
N MET A 104 4.76 -4.03 -11.54
CA MET A 104 5.78 -3.68 -10.57
C MET A 104 6.96 -4.66 -10.58
N GLU A 105 6.70 -5.97 -10.73
CA GLU A 105 7.77 -6.98 -10.84
C GLU A 105 8.64 -6.80 -12.10
N THR A 106 8.10 -6.20 -13.17
CA THR A 106 8.87 -5.93 -14.40
C THR A 106 9.69 -4.64 -14.36
N LYS A 107 9.40 -3.73 -13.42
CA LYS A 107 10.09 -2.44 -13.29
C LYS A 107 11.05 -2.36 -12.09
N LEU A 108 11.11 -3.43 -11.28
CA LEU A 108 12.09 -3.64 -10.21
C LEU A 108 13.38 -4.25 -10.77
#